data_AF-A0A8J6NC26-F1
#
_entry.id   AF-A0A8J6NC26-F1
#
_cell.length_a   1.000
_cell.length_b   1.000
_cell.length_c   1.000
_cell.angle_alpha   90.00
_cell.angle_beta   90.00
_cell.angle_gamma   90.00
#
_symmetry.space_group_name_H-M   'P 1'
#
loop_
_entity.id
_entity.type
_entity.pdbx_description
1 polymer ?
#
loop_
_entity_poly.entity_id
_entity_poly.type
_entity_poly.pdbx_seq_one_letter_code
_entity_poly.pdbx_strand_id
1 'polypeptide(L)'
;MNVIPFPKEAQCCCNKTGNPVPVLHVPAAQRSNARGRFAATEKAIQAMMPVEAFNWVDKTLGKLNVDAVYITGPGDPLAVPGPTMETLQLLKGKFPQLDLGITTLGLGGQSSADMLAQNGVNAVTLLVDAVDADIIKSLYTWIRPGKKTIPLAKAAEILLDEQMKAILAFKESGFAVDIRTTVYPGINDEHVEDIARKMASLEADSMTLLPCREIDAENGPQAPDDLFMVTLTEIVSQYIAVNTIDPEGENENAAQGVDSVCSTPLTPKPTAERSNVAVVSSNGMDVDLHLGQAFKILIYGPRADGLACLLETRLAPESGGGGSRWEKLADSLGDCFALLTSSAGGNPRKILSNRGISVIITEDNIEGMVDVLYGGGKKSTCKK
;
A
#
# COMPACT_ATOMS: atom_id res chain seq x y z
N MET A 1 8.38 3.48 5.26
CA MET A 1 8.87 4.17 4.06
C MET A 1 8.41 3.37 2.86
N ASN A 2 7.67 4.02 1.99
CA ASN A 2 6.87 3.37 0.96
C ASN A 2 7.75 3.06 -0.26
N VAL A 3 7.63 1.85 -0.78
CA VAL A 3 8.27 1.42 -2.05
C VAL A 3 7.45 1.89 -3.23
N ILE A 4 6.14 1.88 -3.04
CA ILE A 4 5.15 2.27 -4.03
C ILE A 4 4.35 3.40 -3.38
N PRO A 5 4.40 4.63 -3.93
CA PRO A 5 3.62 5.74 -3.41
C PRO A 5 2.11 5.41 -3.53
N PHE A 6 1.33 5.83 -2.54
CA PHE A 6 -0.12 5.71 -2.55
C PHE A 6 -0.69 7.03 -3.06
N PRO A 7 -1.49 7.03 -4.14
CA PRO A 7 -2.13 8.25 -4.59
C PRO A 7 -3.20 8.69 -3.57
N LYS A 8 -3.28 9.99 -3.29
CA LYS A 8 -4.29 10.56 -2.39
C LYS A 8 -5.68 10.61 -3.03
N GLU A 9 -5.80 10.32 -4.32
CA GLU A 9 -7.04 10.33 -5.11
C GLU A 9 -7.10 9.12 -6.06
N ALA A 10 -8.27 8.84 -6.63
CA ALA A 10 -8.43 7.78 -7.61
C ALA A 10 -7.60 8.12 -8.87
N GLN A 11 -6.68 7.25 -9.26
CA GLN A 11 -5.96 7.41 -10.53
C GLN A 11 -6.81 6.84 -11.66
N CYS A 12 -6.69 7.43 -12.86
CA CYS A 12 -7.24 6.82 -14.06
C CYS A 12 -6.18 5.93 -14.73
N CYS A 13 -6.55 4.68 -14.99
CA CYS A 13 -5.85 3.83 -15.96
C CYS A 13 -6.66 3.80 -17.26
N CYS A 14 -5.98 3.64 -18.38
CA CYS A 14 -6.62 3.43 -19.67
C CYS A 14 -7.12 1.98 -19.74
N ASN A 15 -8.42 1.79 -19.96
CA ASN A 15 -8.94 0.46 -20.26
C ASN A 15 -8.53 0.00 -21.68
N LYS A 16 -8.91 -1.23 -22.07
CA LYS A 16 -8.66 -1.79 -23.43
C LYS A 16 -9.21 -0.93 -24.58
N THR A 17 -10.06 0.06 -24.30
CA THR A 17 -10.65 0.99 -25.27
C THR A 17 -10.07 2.41 -25.20
N GLY A 18 -9.07 2.66 -24.36
CA GLY A 18 -8.41 3.96 -24.21
C GLY A 18 -9.18 5.00 -23.39
N ASN A 19 -10.23 4.59 -22.66
CA ASN A 19 -10.99 5.51 -21.81
C ASN A 19 -10.45 5.52 -20.36
N PRO A 20 -10.39 6.70 -19.71
CA PRO A 20 -9.98 6.82 -18.31
C PRO A 20 -11.03 6.17 -17.40
N VAL A 21 -10.57 5.22 -16.60
CA VAL A 21 -11.39 4.47 -15.65
C VAL A 21 -10.97 4.82 -14.21
N PRO A 22 -11.89 5.16 -13.30
CA PRO A 22 -11.54 5.34 -11.90
C PRO A 22 -11.01 4.04 -11.30
N VAL A 23 -9.74 4.05 -10.89
CA VAL A 23 -9.05 2.93 -10.23
C VAL A 23 -8.97 3.18 -8.73
N LEU A 24 -9.40 2.19 -7.95
CA LEU A 24 -9.23 2.20 -6.51
C LEU A 24 -7.94 1.48 -6.12
N HIS A 25 -7.00 2.19 -5.51
CA HIS A 25 -5.77 1.61 -4.98
C HIS A 25 -5.99 1.10 -3.55
N VAL A 26 -5.60 -0.14 -3.28
CA VAL A 26 -5.81 -0.81 -1.98
C VAL A 26 -4.45 -1.02 -1.31
N PRO A 27 -4.21 -0.41 -0.13
CA PRO A 27 -2.91 -0.51 0.51
C PRO A 27 -2.79 -1.83 1.29
N ALA A 28 -2.53 -2.94 0.60
CA ALA A 28 -2.49 -4.28 1.20
C ALA A 28 -1.10 -4.96 1.10
N ALA A 29 -0.10 -4.31 0.51
CA ALA A 29 1.27 -4.81 0.50
C ALA A 29 2.06 -4.31 1.72
N GLN A 30 2.44 -5.22 2.61
CA GLN A 30 3.10 -4.86 3.88
C GLN A 30 4.61 -4.72 3.78
N ARG A 31 5.25 -5.62 3.03
CA ARG A 31 6.69 -5.78 3.02
C ARG A 31 7.30 -5.08 1.82
N SER A 32 8.34 -4.32 2.08
CA SER A 32 9.21 -3.75 1.06
C SER A 32 10.30 -4.73 0.66
N ASN A 33 10.58 -4.81 -0.65
CA ASN A 33 11.77 -5.47 -1.20
C ASN A 33 12.84 -4.49 -1.71
N ALA A 34 12.59 -3.19 -1.67
CA ALA A 34 13.59 -2.18 -2.00
C ALA A 34 13.30 -0.86 -1.29
N ARG A 35 14.33 -0.04 -1.10
CA ARG A 35 14.17 1.32 -0.59
C ARG A 35 14.83 2.29 -1.55
N GLY A 36 14.01 3.15 -2.18
CA GLY A 36 14.49 4.30 -2.93
C GLY A 36 15.25 5.28 -2.02
N ARG A 37 16.21 6.00 -2.57
CA ARG A 37 16.91 7.09 -1.86
C ARG A 37 16.01 8.31 -1.67
N PHE A 38 15.11 8.51 -2.63
CA PHE A 38 14.26 9.68 -2.77
C PHE A 38 12.78 9.37 -2.47
N ALA A 39 12.51 8.37 -1.63
CA ALA A 39 11.14 8.10 -1.18
C ALA A 39 10.76 9.06 -0.05
N ALA A 40 9.57 9.65 -0.12
CA ALA A 40 9.07 10.56 0.90
C ALA A 40 9.10 9.93 2.31
N THR A 41 9.47 10.75 3.30
CA THR A 41 9.60 10.39 4.72
C THR A 41 8.26 10.40 5.49
N GLU A 42 7.14 10.64 4.80
CA GLU A 42 5.80 10.65 5.41
C GLU A 42 5.51 9.35 6.20
N LYS A 43 4.67 9.48 7.23
CA LYS A 43 4.24 8.34 8.08
C LYS A 43 3.55 7.33 7.17
N ALA A 44 4.20 6.18 6.97
CA ALA A 44 3.71 5.14 6.06
C ALA A 44 2.29 4.72 6.45
N ILE A 45 1.36 4.78 5.50
CA ILE A 45 0.01 4.22 5.66
C ILE A 45 0.17 2.75 6.04
N GLN A 46 -0.47 2.31 7.12
CA GLN A 46 -0.39 0.92 7.54
C GLN A 46 -1.11 0.05 6.52
N ALA A 47 -0.39 -0.94 5.98
CA ALA A 47 -0.95 -1.91 5.06
C ALA A 47 -2.04 -2.77 5.75
N MET A 48 -3.19 -2.88 5.08
CA MET A 48 -4.33 -3.69 5.49
C MET A 48 -4.02 -5.18 5.36
N MET A 49 -4.63 -5.99 6.23
CA MET A 49 -4.71 -7.44 6.05
C MET A 49 -5.75 -7.79 4.97
N PRO A 50 -5.74 -9.02 4.41
CA PRO A 50 -6.65 -9.37 3.30
C PRO A 50 -8.14 -9.16 3.58
N VAL A 51 -8.62 -9.54 4.77
CA VAL A 51 -10.02 -9.36 5.17
C VAL A 51 -10.36 -7.88 5.40
N GLU A 52 -9.44 -7.10 5.96
CA GLU A 52 -9.59 -5.65 6.12
C GLU A 52 -9.70 -4.96 4.75
N ALA A 53 -8.80 -5.30 3.82
CA ALA A 53 -8.77 -4.79 2.46
C ALA A 53 -10.08 -5.11 1.72
N PHE A 54 -10.55 -6.36 1.79
CA PHE A 54 -11.81 -6.78 1.20
C PHE A 54 -13.01 -6.00 1.74
N ASN A 55 -13.14 -5.89 3.07
CA ASN A 55 -14.25 -5.16 3.69
C ASN A 55 -14.22 -3.67 3.35
N TRP A 56 -13.03 -3.09 3.22
CA TRP A 56 -12.89 -1.70 2.80
C TRP A 56 -13.33 -1.49 1.35
N VAL A 57 -12.88 -2.35 0.43
CA VAL A 57 -13.31 -2.30 -0.98
C VAL A 57 -14.82 -2.46 -1.07
N ASP A 58 -15.39 -3.47 -0.42
CA ASP A 58 -16.84 -3.71 -0.41
C ASP A 58 -17.66 -2.49 0.03
N LYS A 59 -17.24 -1.85 1.12
CA LYS A 59 -17.88 -0.63 1.61
C LYS A 59 -17.71 0.56 0.65
N THR A 60 -16.57 0.64 -0.04
CA THR A 60 -16.25 1.72 -0.96
C THR A 60 -17.04 1.58 -2.26
N LEU A 61 -17.15 0.37 -2.80
CA LEU A 61 -17.99 0.05 -3.98
C LEU A 61 -19.48 0.32 -3.73
N GLY A 62 -19.94 0.23 -2.48
CA GLY A 62 -21.30 0.63 -2.12
C GLY A 62 -21.58 2.15 -2.25
N LYS A 63 -20.55 2.97 -2.48
CA LYS A 63 -20.65 4.44 -2.54
C LYS A 63 -20.11 5.04 -3.83
N LEU A 64 -19.12 4.40 -4.43
CA LEU A 64 -18.40 4.88 -5.60
C LEU A 64 -18.48 3.81 -6.69
N ASN A 65 -18.68 4.24 -7.93
CA ASN A 65 -18.51 3.38 -9.08
C ASN A 65 -17.04 3.42 -9.51
N VAL A 66 -16.35 2.30 -9.41
CA VAL A 66 -14.97 2.12 -9.89
C VAL A 66 -14.94 0.88 -10.76
N ASP A 67 -14.23 0.93 -11.90
CA ASP A 67 -14.18 -0.23 -12.80
C ASP A 67 -12.96 -1.11 -12.53
N ALA A 68 -11.97 -0.61 -11.77
CA ALA A 68 -10.78 -1.38 -11.41
C ALA A 68 -10.32 -1.20 -9.95
N VAL A 69 -9.74 -2.26 -9.38
CA VAL A 69 -9.14 -2.29 -8.04
C VAL A 69 -7.72 -2.83 -8.11
N TYR A 70 -6.75 -2.02 -7.69
CA TYR A 70 -5.33 -2.36 -7.75
C TYR A 70 -4.76 -2.54 -6.35
N ILE A 71 -4.14 -3.70 -6.08
CA ILE A 71 -3.40 -3.89 -4.83
C ILE A 71 -2.04 -3.21 -4.94
N THR A 72 -1.76 -2.30 -4.00
CA THR A 72 -0.55 -1.46 -4.01
C THR A 72 0.16 -1.45 -2.65
N GLY A 73 1.11 -0.52 -2.51
CA GLY A 73 1.98 -0.31 -1.34
C GLY A 73 1.24 -0.02 -0.02
N PRO A 74 1.96 0.22 1.08
CA PRO A 74 3.30 0.80 1.19
C PRO A 74 4.48 -0.10 0.79
N GLY A 75 4.33 -1.42 0.83
CA GLY A 75 5.33 -2.40 0.40
C GLY A 75 5.24 -2.71 -1.09
N ASP A 76 5.60 -3.94 -1.46
CA ASP A 76 5.40 -4.50 -2.79
C ASP A 76 4.49 -5.74 -2.72
N PRO A 77 3.41 -5.83 -3.53
CA PRO A 77 2.49 -6.97 -3.51
C PRO A 77 3.17 -8.33 -3.73
N LEU A 78 4.31 -8.38 -4.43
CA LEU A 78 5.05 -9.60 -4.72
C LEU A 78 6.17 -9.90 -3.71
N ALA A 79 6.44 -8.99 -2.76
CA ALA A 79 7.43 -9.24 -1.70
C ALA A 79 7.04 -10.39 -0.78
N VAL A 80 5.74 -10.51 -0.50
CA VAL A 80 5.13 -11.66 0.17
C VAL A 80 3.81 -11.92 -0.57
N PRO A 81 3.79 -12.79 -1.59
CA PRO A 81 2.62 -12.92 -2.46
C PRO A 81 1.35 -13.43 -1.74
N GLY A 82 1.48 -14.23 -0.68
CA GLY A 82 0.35 -14.88 0.00
C GLY A 82 -0.82 -13.94 0.35
N PRO A 83 -0.61 -12.87 1.14
CA PRO A 83 -1.65 -11.88 1.45
C PRO A 83 -2.26 -11.20 0.22
N THR A 84 -1.45 -10.92 -0.81
CA THR A 84 -1.94 -10.32 -2.07
C THR A 84 -2.91 -11.28 -2.75
N MET A 85 -2.52 -12.56 -2.89
CA MET A 85 -3.37 -13.58 -3.51
C MET A 85 -4.66 -13.81 -2.72
N GLU A 86 -4.59 -13.84 -1.39
CA GLU A 86 -5.76 -13.96 -0.52
C GLU A 86 -6.73 -12.80 -0.72
N THR A 87 -6.21 -11.57 -0.83
CA THR A 87 -7.02 -10.38 -1.11
C THR A 87 -7.68 -10.48 -2.48
N LEU A 88 -6.93 -10.85 -3.52
CA LEU A 88 -7.45 -11.03 -4.88
C LEU A 88 -8.53 -12.10 -4.94
N GLN A 89 -8.36 -13.22 -4.24
CA GLN A 89 -9.35 -14.30 -4.16
C GLN A 89 -10.68 -13.83 -3.56
N LEU A 90 -10.61 -13.09 -2.46
CA LEU A 90 -11.80 -12.52 -1.81
C LEU A 90 -12.53 -11.55 -2.75
N LEU A 91 -11.77 -10.65 -3.40
CA LEU A 91 -12.32 -9.67 -4.34
C LEU A 91 -12.94 -10.34 -5.56
N LYS A 92 -12.23 -11.25 -6.24
CA LYS A 92 -12.74 -12.00 -7.38
C LYS A 92 -14.00 -12.81 -7.05
N GLY A 93 -14.06 -13.38 -5.86
CA GLY A 93 -15.21 -14.17 -5.40
C GLY A 93 -16.50 -13.35 -5.27
N LYS A 94 -16.41 -12.09 -4.82
CA LYS A 94 -17.57 -11.21 -4.62
C LYS A 94 -17.84 -10.27 -5.80
N PHE A 95 -16.79 -9.80 -6.46
CA PHE A 95 -16.83 -8.82 -7.54
C PHE A 95 -16.17 -9.38 -8.82
N PRO A 96 -16.74 -10.44 -9.44
CA PRO A 96 -16.13 -11.10 -10.60
C PRO A 96 -16.05 -10.22 -11.86
N GLN A 97 -16.80 -9.10 -11.88
CA GLN A 97 -16.84 -8.16 -13.00
C GLN A 97 -15.76 -7.07 -12.91
N LEU A 98 -15.07 -6.98 -11.77
CA LEU A 98 -14.13 -5.90 -11.48
C LEU A 98 -12.77 -6.20 -12.10
N ASP A 99 -12.17 -5.22 -12.77
CA ASP A 99 -10.79 -5.37 -13.25
C ASP A 99 -9.84 -5.35 -12.05
N LEU A 100 -9.03 -6.40 -11.91
CA LEU A 100 -8.10 -6.54 -10.80
C LEU A 100 -6.67 -6.34 -11.29
N GLY A 101 -5.93 -5.51 -10.57
CA GLY A 101 -4.53 -5.24 -10.88
C GLY A 101 -3.61 -5.23 -9.67
N ILE A 102 -2.31 -5.14 -9.94
CA ILE A 102 -1.29 -4.88 -8.92
C ILE A 102 -0.32 -3.80 -9.40
N THR A 103 0.26 -3.06 -8.47
CA THR A 103 1.44 -2.22 -8.75
C THR A 103 2.66 -2.86 -8.09
N THR A 104 3.75 -3.08 -8.83
CA THR A 104 4.94 -3.80 -8.32
C THR A 104 6.24 -3.28 -8.94
N LEU A 105 7.36 -3.52 -8.26
CA LEU A 105 8.71 -3.39 -8.79
C LEU A 105 9.08 -4.52 -9.75
N GLY A 106 8.35 -5.65 -9.75
CA GLY A 106 8.58 -6.78 -10.66
C GLY A 106 9.45 -7.91 -10.12
N LEU A 107 10.06 -7.77 -8.95
CA LEU A 107 10.82 -8.86 -8.32
C LEU A 107 9.91 -10.07 -8.02
N GLY A 108 10.20 -11.22 -8.62
CA GLY A 108 9.35 -12.42 -8.53
C GLY A 108 8.10 -12.40 -9.43
N GLY A 109 7.99 -11.41 -10.33
CA GLY A 109 6.88 -11.24 -11.27
C GLY A 109 6.69 -12.46 -12.17
N GLN A 110 7.77 -12.94 -12.80
CA GLN A 110 7.73 -14.13 -13.66
C GLN A 110 7.12 -15.34 -12.94
N SER A 111 7.59 -15.65 -11.74
CA SER A 111 7.10 -16.80 -10.96
C SER A 111 5.67 -16.64 -10.44
N SER A 112 5.15 -15.42 -10.41
CA SER A 112 3.83 -15.11 -9.85
C SER A 112 2.75 -14.93 -10.92
N ALA A 113 3.13 -14.75 -12.19
CA ALA A 113 2.22 -14.41 -13.28
C ALA A 113 1.03 -15.38 -13.41
N ASP A 114 1.29 -16.69 -13.48
CA ASP A 114 0.24 -17.72 -13.56
C ASP A 114 -0.73 -17.64 -12.37
N MET A 115 -0.19 -17.46 -11.17
CA MET A 115 -1.00 -17.39 -9.95
C MET A 115 -1.83 -16.10 -9.91
N LEU A 116 -1.29 -14.97 -10.36
CA LEU A 116 -2.03 -13.71 -10.48
C LEU A 116 -3.21 -13.88 -11.47
N ALA A 117 -2.95 -14.50 -12.63
CA ALA A 117 -3.97 -14.75 -13.65
C ALA A 117 -5.10 -15.64 -13.12
N GLN A 118 -4.76 -16.73 -12.43
CA GLN A 118 -5.73 -17.60 -11.77
C GLN A 118 -6.61 -16.86 -10.75
N ASN A 119 -6.05 -15.85 -10.10
CA ASN A 119 -6.76 -14.99 -9.15
C ASN A 119 -7.43 -13.76 -9.80
N GLY A 120 -7.54 -13.73 -11.13
CA GLY A 120 -8.33 -12.73 -11.88
C GLY A 120 -7.62 -11.43 -12.17
N VAL A 121 -6.31 -11.35 -11.93
CA VAL A 121 -5.52 -10.18 -12.34
C VAL A 121 -5.45 -10.13 -13.86
N ASN A 122 -5.69 -8.95 -14.41
CA ASN A 122 -5.66 -8.70 -15.85
C ASN A 122 -4.84 -7.45 -16.22
N ALA A 123 -4.33 -6.71 -15.24
CA ALA A 123 -3.48 -5.55 -15.44
C ALA A 123 -2.38 -5.45 -14.37
N VAL A 124 -1.21 -4.95 -14.76
CA VAL A 124 -0.08 -4.70 -13.86
C VAL A 124 0.51 -3.35 -14.18
N THR A 125 0.69 -2.54 -13.14
CA THR A 125 1.59 -1.38 -13.19
C THR A 125 2.97 -1.80 -12.72
N LEU A 126 3.96 -1.74 -13.60
CA LEU A 126 5.36 -2.07 -13.29
C LEU A 126 6.17 -0.78 -13.11
N LEU A 127 6.82 -0.65 -11.95
CA LEU A 127 7.68 0.49 -11.66
C LEU A 127 9.06 0.26 -12.29
N VAL A 128 9.42 1.05 -13.29
CA VAL A 128 10.71 0.96 -14.01
C VAL A 128 11.32 2.34 -14.12
N ASP A 129 12.24 2.66 -13.22
CA ASP A 129 12.89 3.98 -13.20
C ASP A 129 14.18 4.04 -14.03
N ALA A 130 14.71 2.87 -14.43
CA ALA A 130 15.86 2.77 -15.31
C ALA A 130 16.00 1.38 -15.93
N VAL A 131 16.57 1.35 -17.14
CA VAL A 131 17.06 0.12 -17.82
C VAL A 131 18.59 -0.01 -17.79
N ASP A 132 19.24 0.72 -16.87
CA ASP A 132 20.68 0.74 -16.65
C ASP A 132 21.00 0.51 -15.16
N ALA A 133 21.98 -0.35 -14.87
CA ALA A 133 22.28 -0.77 -13.50
C ALA A 133 22.99 0.32 -12.68
N ASP A 134 23.76 1.21 -13.32
CA ASP A 134 24.43 2.34 -12.68
C ASP A 134 23.41 3.39 -12.22
N ILE A 135 22.40 3.66 -13.04
CA ILE A 135 21.28 4.54 -12.67
C ILE A 135 20.44 3.91 -11.55
N ILE A 136 20.15 2.60 -11.57
CA ILE A 136 19.44 1.95 -10.45
C ILE A 136 20.22 2.09 -9.14
N LYS A 137 21.56 1.96 -9.16
CA LYS A 137 22.38 2.14 -7.96
C LYS A 137 22.29 3.55 -7.38
N SER A 138 22.10 4.57 -8.20
CA SER A 138 21.92 5.95 -7.73
C SER A 138 20.51 6.20 -7.17
N LEU A 139 19.50 5.49 -7.66
CA LEU A 139 18.10 5.64 -7.21
C LEU A 139 17.77 4.86 -5.94
N TYR A 140 18.47 3.75 -5.66
CA TYR A 140 18.14 2.87 -4.53
C TYR A 140 19.19 2.91 -3.41
N THR A 141 18.72 2.85 -2.15
CA THR A 141 19.56 2.62 -0.97
C THR A 141 19.88 1.14 -0.81
N TRP A 142 18.88 0.28 -1.02
CA TRP A 142 19.03 -1.17 -1.00
C TRP A 142 17.91 -1.83 -1.82
N ILE A 143 18.20 -3.01 -2.37
CA ILE A 143 17.27 -3.89 -3.07
C ILE A 143 17.48 -5.30 -2.52
N ARG A 144 16.40 -6.04 -2.29
CA ARG A 144 16.42 -7.38 -1.69
C ARG A 144 15.64 -8.39 -2.53
N PRO A 145 16.28 -9.00 -3.54
CA PRO A 145 15.71 -10.12 -4.27
C PRO A 145 15.64 -11.35 -3.35
N GLY A 146 14.47 -11.60 -2.76
CA GLY A 146 14.22 -12.73 -1.87
C GLY A 146 14.71 -12.53 -0.42
N LYS A 147 15.29 -13.59 0.17
CA LYS A 147 15.59 -13.64 1.62
C LYS A 147 17.03 -13.25 1.97
N LYS A 148 17.98 -13.41 1.04
CA LYS A 148 19.41 -13.15 1.30
C LYS A 148 19.74 -11.68 1.05
N THR A 149 20.62 -11.13 1.87
CA THR A 149 21.19 -9.79 1.64
C THR A 149 22.29 -9.90 0.60
N ILE A 150 22.24 -9.08 -0.43
CA ILE A 150 23.22 -9.02 -1.51
C ILE A 150 23.70 -7.58 -1.72
N PRO A 151 24.91 -7.35 -2.25
CA PRO A 151 25.39 -6.01 -2.57
C PRO A 151 24.48 -5.32 -3.60
N LEU A 152 24.28 -4.00 -3.44
CA LEU A 152 23.38 -3.22 -4.29
C LEU A 152 23.71 -3.33 -5.78
N ALA A 153 25.00 -3.38 -6.15
CA ALA A 153 25.41 -3.52 -7.55
C ALA A 153 24.86 -4.79 -8.20
N LYS A 154 25.00 -5.93 -7.52
CA LYS A 154 24.42 -7.19 -7.97
C LYS A 154 22.89 -7.19 -7.89
N ALA A 155 22.32 -6.50 -6.91
CA ALA A 155 20.89 -6.40 -6.76
C ALA A 155 20.23 -5.56 -7.87
N ALA A 156 20.92 -4.55 -8.37
CA ALA A 156 20.47 -3.72 -9.50
C ALA A 156 20.40 -4.54 -10.80
N GLU A 157 21.44 -5.33 -11.09
CA GLU A 157 21.44 -6.26 -12.24
C GLU A 157 20.28 -7.27 -12.16
N ILE A 158 20.03 -7.82 -10.97
CA ILE A 158 18.93 -8.76 -10.74
C ILE A 158 17.57 -8.06 -10.91
N LEU A 159 17.42 -6.84 -10.42
CA LEU A 159 16.17 -6.09 -10.57
C LEU A 159 15.82 -5.89 -12.06
N LEU A 160 16.81 -5.48 -12.87
CA LEU A 160 16.63 -5.33 -14.32
C LEU A 160 16.18 -6.64 -14.96
N ASP A 161 16.92 -7.72 -14.74
CA ASP A 161 16.64 -9.03 -15.32
C ASP A 161 15.25 -9.55 -14.91
N GLU A 162 14.89 -9.42 -13.64
CA GLU A 162 13.57 -9.81 -13.12
C GLU A 162 12.45 -8.96 -13.72
N GLN A 163 12.65 -7.64 -13.90
CA GLN A 163 11.66 -6.76 -14.52
C GLN A 163 11.40 -7.15 -15.98
N MET A 164 12.46 -7.40 -16.78
CA MET A 164 12.28 -7.82 -18.16
C MET A 164 11.52 -9.15 -18.25
N LYS A 165 11.89 -10.12 -17.40
CA LYS A 165 11.21 -11.42 -17.32
C LYS A 165 9.77 -11.30 -16.84
N ALA A 166 9.49 -10.39 -15.91
CA ALA A 166 8.15 -10.13 -15.41
C ALA A 166 7.25 -9.59 -16.52
N ILE A 167 7.71 -8.61 -17.31
CA ILE A 167 6.94 -8.06 -18.45
C ILE A 167 6.54 -9.18 -19.40
N LEU A 168 7.51 -9.97 -19.86
CA LEU A 168 7.25 -11.09 -20.79
C LEU A 168 6.22 -12.07 -20.22
N ALA A 169 6.39 -12.49 -18.96
CA ALA A 169 5.45 -13.42 -18.32
C ALA A 169 4.04 -12.83 -18.11
N PHE A 170 3.94 -11.53 -17.82
CA PHE A 170 2.65 -10.84 -17.71
C PHE A 170 1.95 -10.74 -19.07
N LYS A 171 2.68 -10.43 -20.14
CA LYS A 171 2.13 -10.42 -21.51
C LYS A 171 1.70 -11.81 -21.96
N GLU A 172 2.51 -12.85 -21.71
CA GLU A 172 2.14 -14.25 -21.96
C GLU A 172 0.88 -14.67 -21.18
N SER A 173 0.69 -14.12 -19.98
CA SER A 173 -0.52 -14.32 -19.16
C SER A 173 -1.72 -13.46 -19.58
N GLY A 174 -1.58 -12.64 -20.63
CA GLY A 174 -2.64 -11.79 -21.17
C GLY A 174 -2.91 -10.51 -20.39
N PHE A 175 -1.95 -10.04 -19.58
CA PHE A 175 -2.10 -8.82 -18.80
C PHE A 175 -1.89 -7.58 -19.67
N ALA A 176 -2.61 -6.50 -19.34
CA ALA A 176 -2.15 -5.15 -19.67
C ALA A 176 -0.96 -4.80 -18.76
N VAL A 177 0.12 -4.28 -19.35
CA VAL A 177 1.35 -3.92 -18.64
C VAL A 177 1.59 -2.42 -18.84
N ASP A 178 1.34 -1.67 -17.79
CA ASP A 178 1.58 -0.23 -17.73
C ASP A 178 2.89 0.05 -17.02
N ILE A 179 3.81 0.73 -17.69
CA ILE A 179 5.08 1.13 -17.10
C ILE A 179 4.89 2.45 -16.38
N ARG A 180 5.43 2.56 -15.16
CA ARG A 180 5.47 3.81 -14.42
C ARG A 180 6.92 4.15 -14.10
N THR A 181 7.32 5.36 -14.47
CA THR A 181 8.67 5.87 -14.29
C THR A 181 8.61 7.18 -13.55
N THR A 182 9.29 7.27 -12.41
CA THR A 182 9.52 8.56 -11.77
C THR A 182 10.73 9.23 -12.39
N VAL A 183 10.56 10.47 -12.83
CA VAL A 183 11.59 11.29 -13.46
C VAL A 183 12.34 12.07 -12.37
N TYR A 184 13.65 11.82 -12.30
CA TYR A 184 14.60 12.47 -11.42
C TYR A 184 15.61 13.26 -12.27
N PRO A 185 15.45 14.59 -12.38
CA PRO A 185 16.33 15.44 -13.16
C PRO A 185 17.81 15.25 -12.80
N GLY A 186 18.66 15.13 -13.82
CA GLY A 186 20.09 14.86 -13.69
C GLY A 186 20.46 13.43 -13.25
N ILE A 187 19.49 12.52 -13.13
CA ILE A 187 19.72 11.11 -12.77
C ILE A 187 19.23 10.16 -13.85
N ASN A 188 17.96 10.25 -14.26
CA ASN A 188 17.36 9.35 -15.25
C ASN A 188 16.53 10.07 -16.33
N ASP A 189 16.50 11.40 -16.34
CA ASP A 189 15.78 12.22 -17.31
C ASP A 189 16.24 12.00 -18.76
N GLU A 190 17.56 12.01 -18.99
CA GLU A 190 18.12 11.67 -20.31
C GLU A 190 17.91 10.18 -20.67
N HIS A 191 17.62 9.33 -19.68
CA HIS A 191 17.45 7.87 -19.83
C HIS A 191 15.99 7.47 -20.11
N VAL A 192 15.03 8.38 -19.96
CA VAL A 192 13.59 8.05 -20.10
C VAL A 192 13.27 7.51 -21.50
N GLU A 193 13.93 8.04 -22.53
CA GLU A 193 13.76 7.56 -23.91
C GLU A 193 14.23 6.10 -24.09
N ASP A 194 15.33 5.73 -23.44
CA ASP A 194 15.85 4.35 -23.47
C ASP A 194 14.94 3.38 -22.72
N ILE A 195 14.34 3.83 -21.61
CA ILE A 195 13.29 3.07 -20.92
C ILE A 195 12.12 2.84 -21.89
N ALA A 196 11.60 3.89 -22.52
CA ALA A 196 10.47 3.78 -23.44
C ALA A 196 10.73 2.80 -24.60
N ARG A 197 11.88 2.94 -25.29
CA ARG A 197 12.32 2.02 -26.34
C ARG A 197 12.37 0.57 -25.85
N LYS A 198 12.97 0.36 -24.68
CA LYS A 198 13.14 -0.98 -24.12
C LYS A 198 11.81 -1.61 -23.72
N MET A 199 10.93 -0.85 -23.08
CA MET A 199 9.61 -1.34 -22.64
C MET A 199 8.70 -1.65 -23.84
N ALA A 200 8.70 -0.80 -24.86
CA ALA A 200 7.99 -1.05 -26.11
C ALA A 200 8.47 -2.35 -26.79
N SER A 201 9.79 -2.60 -26.80
CA SER A 201 10.35 -3.84 -27.36
C SER A 201 9.93 -5.13 -26.62
N LEU A 202 9.42 -4.99 -25.40
CA LEU A 202 8.89 -6.07 -24.57
C LEU A 202 7.36 -6.11 -24.56
N GLU A 203 6.72 -5.38 -25.47
CA GLU A 203 5.25 -5.34 -25.63
C GLU A 203 4.50 -4.75 -24.43
N ALA A 204 5.14 -3.86 -23.65
CA ALA A 204 4.41 -3.05 -22.69
C ALA A 204 3.37 -2.18 -23.41
N ASP A 205 2.17 -2.03 -22.82
CA ASP A 205 1.04 -1.40 -23.49
C ASP A 205 1.08 0.12 -23.37
N SER A 206 1.53 0.63 -22.23
CA SER A 206 1.60 2.07 -21.97
C SER A 206 2.74 2.42 -21.03
N MET A 207 3.07 3.71 -20.99
CA MET A 207 4.01 4.29 -20.05
C MET A 207 3.43 5.55 -19.40
N THR A 208 3.78 5.80 -18.15
CA THR A 208 3.40 6.98 -17.40
C THR A 208 4.62 7.58 -16.74
N LEU A 209 4.88 8.85 -17.02
CA LEU A 209 5.93 9.62 -16.37
C LEU A 209 5.34 10.36 -15.17
N LEU A 210 6.02 10.28 -14.04
CA LEU A 210 5.69 11.02 -12.83
C LEU A 210 6.85 11.93 -12.43
N PRO A 211 6.63 13.19 -12.05
CA PRO A 211 7.69 14.01 -11.49
C PRO A 211 8.13 13.44 -10.14
N CYS A 212 9.44 13.45 -9.85
CA CYS A 212 9.88 13.22 -8.48
C CYS A 212 9.37 14.34 -7.56
N ARG A 213 9.05 14.00 -6.30
CA ARG A 213 8.73 15.02 -5.30
C ARG A 213 10.00 15.70 -4.83
N GLU A 214 9.90 17.00 -4.53
CA GLU A 214 10.96 17.70 -3.81
C GLU A 214 11.14 17.05 -2.44
N ILE A 215 12.41 16.85 -2.06
CA ILE A 215 12.77 16.31 -0.75
C ILE A 215 13.65 17.36 -0.10
N ASP A 216 13.35 17.68 1.17
CA ASP A 216 14.21 18.47 2.07
C ASP A 216 15.49 17.69 2.40
N ALA A 217 16.29 17.40 1.38
CA ALA A 217 17.62 16.87 1.49
C ALA A 217 18.56 17.87 0.82
N GLU A 218 19.63 18.23 1.50
CA GLU A 218 20.63 19.24 1.10
C GLU A 218 21.23 18.99 -0.30
N ASN A 219 21.01 17.80 -0.89
CA ASN A 219 21.45 17.39 -2.23
C ASN A 219 20.42 16.47 -2.96
N GLY A 220 19.11 16.63 -2.72
CA GLY A 220 18.08 15.89 -3.44
C GLY A 220 17.87 16.40 -4.87
N PRO A 221 17.37 15.57 -5.81
CA PRO A 221 16.95 16.05 -7.13
C PRO A 221 15.80 17.04 -6.97
N GLN A 222 15.85 18.13 -7.74
CA GLN A 222 14.74 19.08 -7.83
C GLN A 222 13.59 18.47 -8.62
N ALA A 223 12.34 18.79 -8.25
CA ALA A 223 11.20 18.35 -9.03
C ALA A 223 11.25 18.99 -10.42
N PRO A 224 11.03 18.21 -11.49
CA PRO A 224 10.94 18.77 -12.84
C PRO A 224 9.71 19.67 -12.98
N ASP A 225 9.83 20.74 -13.76
CA ASP A 225 8.68 21.58 -14.10
C ASP A 225 7.76 20.92 -15.14
N ASP A 226 6.54 21.45 -15.27
CA ASP A 226 5.52 20.88 -16.15
C ASP A 226 5.95 20.88 -17.63
N LEU A 227 6.67 21.91 -18.08
CA LEU A 227 7.12 22.01 -19.47
C LEU A 227 8.17 20.93 -19.78
N PHE A 228 9.06 20.65 -18.82
CA PHE A 228 10.03 19.58 -18.89
C PHE A 228 9.35 18.21 -18.97
N MET A 229 8.33 17.98 -18.13
CA MET A 229 7.56 16.74 -18.15
C MET A 229 6.78 16.54 -19.46
N VAL A 230 6.21 17.61 -20.03
CA VAL A 230 5.56 17.58 -21.35
C VAL A 230 6.58 17.21 -22.43
N THR A 231 7.77 17.81 -22.41
CA THR A 231 8.83 17.52 -23.39
C THR A 231 9.25 16.06 -23.35
N LEU A 232 9.46 15.50 -22.15
CA LEU A 232 9.79 14.08 -22.00
C LEU A 232 8.65 13.17 -22.45
N THR A 233 7.40 13.55 -22.16
CA THR A 233 6.21 12.82 -22.60
C THR A 233 6.11 12.77 -24.12
N GLU A 234 6.38 13.88 -24.82
CA GLU A 234 6.43 13.93 -26.29
C GLU A 234 7.49 12.98 -26.86
N ILE A 235 8.68 12.93 -26.26
CA ILE A 235 9.75 12.00 -26.66
C ILE A 235 9.30 10.54 -26.47
N VAL A 236 8.75 10.20 -25.30
CA VAL A 236 8.29 8.83 -25.00
C VAL A 236 7.16 8.39 -25.92
N SER A 237 6.24 9.31 -26.26
CA SER A 237 5.07 9.02 -27.10
C SER A 237 5.41 8.53 -28.51
N GLN A 238 6.66 8.72 -28.96
CA GLN A 238 7.16 8.19 -30.24
C GLN A 238 7.38 6.67 -30.20
N TYR A 239 7.49 6.06 -29.02
CA TYR A 239 7.87 4.66 -28.85
C TYR A 239 6.76 3.81 -28.21
N ILE A 240 6.00 4.38 -27.29
CA ILE A 240 4.96 3.68 -26.52
C ILE A 240 3.80 4.63 -26.24
N ALA A 241 2.58 4.10 -26.08
CA ALA A 241 1.44 4.91 -25.67
C ALA A 241 1.71 5.54 -24.30
N VAL A 242 1.41 6.84 -24.15
CA VAL A 242 1.59 7.54 -22.88
C VAL A 242 0.25 7.83 -22.24
N ASN A 243 0.11 7.46 -20.96
CA ASN A 243 -1.02 7.90 -20.16
C ASN A 243 -0.63 9.20 -19.45
N THR A 244 -1.48 10.21 -19.56
CA THR A 244 -1.39 11.43 -18.76
C THR A 244 -2.11 11.21 -17.43
N ILE A 245 -1.42 11.42 -16.32
CA ILE A 245 -2.07 11.59 -15.03
C ILE A 245 -2.21 13.09 -14.82
N ASP A 246 -3.43 13.57 -14.54
CA ASP A 246 -3.63 14.97 -14.21
C ASP A 246 -2.75 15.32 -12.98
N PRO A 247 -1.82 16.29 -13.10
CA PRO A 247 -0.94 16.67 -12.00
C PRO A 247 -1.69 17.25 -10.79
N GLU A 248 -2.96 17.63 -10.96
CA GLU A 248 -3.85 18.07 -9.88
C GLU A 248 -4.30 16.92 -8.95
N GLY A 249 -4.12 15.65 -9.33
CA GLY A 249 -4.45 14.47 -8.50
C GLY A 249 -3.50 14.22 -7.31
N GLU A 250 -2.47 15.08 -7.13
CA GLU A 250 -1.65 15.11 -5.91
C GLU A 250 -1.60 16.49 -5.22
N ASN A 251 -2.31 17.53 -5.72
CA ASN A 251 -2.40 18.87 -5.11
C ASN A 251 -3.86 19.39 -5.01
N GLU A 252 -4.47 19.15 -3.85
CA GLU A 252 -5.57 19.84 -3.12
C GLU A 252 -6.73 20.60 -3.79
N ASN A 253 -6.90 20.77 -5.11
CA ASN A 253 -7.99 21.63 -5.62
C ASN A 253 -8.73 21.19 -6.91
N ALA A 254 -8.94 19.89 -7.12
CA ALA A 254 -9.90 19.41 -8.13
C ALA A 254 -11.05 18.57 -7.54
N ALA A 255 -11.52 18.93 -6.34
CA ALA A 255 -12.76 18.41 -5.76
C ALA A 255 -13.90 19.44 -5.89
N GLN A 256 -14.41 19.62 -7.11
CA GLN A 256 -15.79 20.10 -7.29
C GLN A 256 -16.61 18.98 -7.94
N GLY A 257 -17.14 18.10 -7.10
CA GLY A 257 -18.16 17.11 -7.51
C GLY A 257 -17.94 15.68 -7.04
N VAL A 258 -16.78 15.37 -6.46
CA VAL A 258 -16.47 14.04 -5.89
C VAL A 258 -16.02 14.27 -4.46
N ASP A 259 -16.88 13.97 -3.49
CA ASP A 259 -16.51 14.00 -2.09
C ASP A 259 -15.28 13.10 -1.90
N SER A 260 -14.17 13.72 -1.51
CA SER A 260 -12.90 13.11 -1.14
C SER A 260 -13.12 11.92 -0.16
N VAL A 261 -13.07 10.69 -0.68
CA VAL A 261 -13.10 9.46 0.14
C VAL A 261 -11.69 9.00 0.52
N CYS A 262 -10.62 9.57 -0.05
CA CYS A 262 -9.25 9.10 0.18
C CYS A 262 -8.45 9.79 1.31
N SER A 263 -9.06 10.67 2.11
CA SER A 263 -8.32 11.40 3.16
C SER A 263 -8.78 11.12 4.60
N THR A 264 -9.71 10.18 4.84
CA THR A 264 -9.99 9.78 6.23
C THR A 264 -8.98 8.72 6.67
N PRO A 265 -8.25 8.90 7.78
CA PRO A 265 -7.51 7.80 8.38
C PRO A 265 -8.52 6.67 8.60
N LEU A 266 -8.20 5.52 8.00
CA LEU A 266 -9.02 4.30 7.99
C LEU A 266 -9.06 3.68 9.38
N THR A 267 -9.71 4.37 10.31
CA THR A 267 -9.91 3.87 11.66
C THR A 267 -11.07 2.88 11.64
N PRO A 268 -10.88 1.67 12.18
CA PRO A 268 -11.97 0.72 12.36
C PRO A 268 -13.02 1.38 13.26
N LYS A 269 -14.30 1.12 12.99
CA LYS A 269 -15.42 1.72 13.74
C LYS A 269 -16.09 0.70 14.63
N PRO A 270 -16.61 1.12 15.80
CA PRO A 270 -17.38 0.26 16.67
C PRO A 270 -18.67 -0.21 16.00
N THR A 271 -19.10 -1.42 16.35
CA THR A 271 -20.41 -1.98 15.99
C THR A 271 -21.16 -2.38 17.26
N ALA A 272 -22.46 -2.66 17.15
CA ALA A 272 -23.27 -3.08 18.31
C ALA A 272 -22.77 -4.38 18.95
N GLU A 273 -22.24 -5.31 18.15
CA GLU A 273 -21.66 -6.57 18.63
C GLU A 273 -20.22 -6.41 19.11
N ARG A 274 -19.50 -5.40 18.60
CA ARG A 274 -18.09 -5.15 18.89
C ARG A 274 -17.86 -3.69 19.19
N SER A 275 -18.14 -3.32 20.42
CA SER A 275 -18.07 -1.95 20.89
C SER A 275 -16.73 -1.61 21.51
N ASN A 276 -15.86 -2.59 21.80
CA ASN A 276 -14.71 -2.40 22.68
C ASN A 276 -13.37 -2.29 21.94
N VAL A 277 -12.38 -1.67 22.58
CA VAL A 277 -10.99 -1.54 22.10
C VAL A 277 -10.05 -2.25 23.07
N ALA A 278 -9.26 -3.18 22.55
CA ALA A 278 -8.21 -3.85 23.30
C ALA A 278 -6.91 -3.03 23.22
N VAL A 279 -6.20 -2.90 24.33
CA VAL A 279 -4.96 -2.11 24.41
C VAL A 279 -3.87 -2.91 25.10
N VAL A 280 -2.70 -2.95 24.48
CA VAL A 280 -1.50 -3.60 24.99
C VAL A 280 -0.53 -2.55 25.51
N SER A 281 -0.33 -2.53 26.82
CA SER A 281 0.52 -1.56 27.52
C SER A 281 1.16 -2.14 28.78
N SER A 282 2.40 -1.74 29.05
CA SER A 282 3.12 -2.08 30.28
C SER A 282 2.77 -1.11 31.43
N ASN A 283 2.59 0.17 31.11
CA ASN A 283 2.41 1.26 32.07
C ASN A 283 0.95 1.71 32.24
N GLY A 284 0.04 1.32 31.32
CA GLY A 284 -1.36 1.72 31.32
C GLY A 284 -1.62 3.16 30.88
N MET A 285 -0.62 3.88 30.36
CA MET A 285 -0.74 5.24 29.84
C MET A 285 -0.46 5.31 28.33
N ASP A 286 0.54 4.58 27.85
CA ASP A 286 1.00 4.61 26.46
C ASP A 286 1.01 3.21 25.85
N VAL A 287 0.89 3.13 24.53
CA VAL A 287 0.95 1.87 23.79
C VAL A 287 2.42 1.51 23.55
N ASP A 288 3.08 0.90 24.54
CA ASP A 288 4.54 0.70 24.55
C ASP A 288 4.99 -0.74 24.30
N LEU A 289 4.06 -1.71 24.34
CA LEU A 289 4.42 -3.12 24.40
C LEU A 289 4.07 -3.90 23.11
N HIS A 290 5.01 -4.73 22.66
CA HIS A 290 4.82 -5.65 21.54
C HIS A 290 3.78 -6.73 21.92
N LEU A 291 2.82 -7.01 21.03
CA LEU A 291 1.70 -7.92 21.29
C LEU A 291 2.12 -9.29 21.84
N GLY A 292 3.22 -9.85 21.33
CA GLY A 292 3.75 -11.14 21.80
C GLY A 292 4.35 -11.16 23.19
N GLN A 293 4.68 -10.01 23.77
CA GLN A 293 5.16 -9.89 25.15
C GLN A 293 4.02 -9.56 26.12
N ALA A 294 2.81 -9.29 25.62
CA ALA A 294 1.66 -8.95 26.43
C ALA A 294 1.29 -10.12 27.35
N PHE A 295 1.22 -9.84 28.65
CA PHE A 295 0.66 -10.72 29.67
C PHE A 295 -0.78 -10.37 30.02
N LYS A 296 -1.15 -9.09 29.86
CA LYS A 296 -2.49 -8.56 30.11
C LYS A 296 -2.90 -7.62 28.98
N ILE A 297 -4.21 -7.49 28.79
CA ILE A 297 -4.83 -6.63 27.79
C ILE A 297 -5.89 -5.79 28.49
N LEU A 298 -5.79 -4.48 28.31
CA LEU A 298 -6.71 -3.51 28.84
C LEU A 298 -7.89 -3.35 27.88
N ILE A 299 -9.13 -3.47 28.36
CA ILE A 299 -10.32 -3.37 27.53
C ILE A 299 -11.00 -2.03 27.80
N TYR A 300 -11.05 -1.19 26.78
CA TYR A 300 -11.73 0.10 26.82
C TYR A 300 -13.06 0.03 26.09
N GLY A 301 -14.08 0.71 26.62
CA GLY A 301 -15.40 0.75 26.02
C GLY A 301 -16.12 2.08 26.26
N PRO A 302 -17.22 2.34 25.54
CA PRO A 302 -17.99 3.55 25.70
C PRO A 302 -18.75 3.54 27.03
N ARG A 303 -18.69 4.64 27.77
CA ARG A 303 -19.51 4.87 28.97
C ARG A 303 -20.77 5.68 28.61
N ALA A 304 -21.75 5.69 29.52
CA ALA A 304 -23.02 6.40 29.35
C ALA A 304 -22.88 7.93 29.10
N ASP A 305 -21.73 8.52 29.43
CA ASP A 305 -21.38 9.92 29.20
C ASP A 305 -20.70 10.16 27.83
N GLY A 306 -20.49 9.11 27.03
CA GLY A 306 -19.85 9.17 25.72
C GLY A 306 -18.33 9.13 25.74
N LEU A 307 -17.69 9.11 26.92
CA LEU A 307 -16.24 8.99 27.05
C LEU A 307 -15.82 7.52 27.10
N ALA A 308 -14.67 7.20 26.51
CA ALA A 308 -14.10 5.87 26.62
C ALA A 308 -13.43 5.68 27.98
N CYS A 309 -13.73 4.59 28.67
CA CYS A 309 -13.09 4.25 29.95
C CYS A 309 -12.58 2.81 29.95
N LEU A 310 -11.61 2.54 30.84
CA LEU A 310 -11.15 1.19 31.11
C LEU A 310 -12.29 0.40 31.78
N LEU A 311 -12.80 -0.63 31.09
CA LEU A 311 -13.85 -1.50 31.61
C LEU A 311 -13.26 -2.61 32.47
N GLU A 312 -12.25 -3.29 31.94
CA GLU A 312 -11.64 -4.45 32.59
C GLU A 312 -10.23 -4.74 32.05
N THR A 313 -9.58 -5.74 32.63
CA THR A 313 -8.30 -6.27 32.18
C THR A 313 -8.42 -7.78 31.98
N ARG A 314 -8.06 -8.26 30.79
CA ARG A 314 -8.03 -9.69 30.46
C ARG A 314 -6.60 -10.20 30.44
N LEU A 315 -6.40 -11.46 30.82
CA LEU A 315 -5.09 -12.10 30.71
C LEU A 315 -4.86 -12.53 29.26
N ALA A 316 -3.67 -12.21 28.74
CA ALA A 316 -3.25 -12.71 27.45
C ALA A 316 -2.87 -14.20 27.57
N PRO A 317 -3.11 -15.01 26.53
CA PRO A 317 -2.65 -16.39 26.52
C PRO A 317 -1.13 -16.49 26.69
N GLU A 318 -0.68 -17.54 27.39
CA GLU A 318 0.74 -17.80 27.64
C GLU A 318 1.60 -17.71 26.38
N SER A 319 2.81 -17.19 26.55
CA SER A 319 3.79 -17.11 25.48
C SER A 319 4.18 -18.50 24.98
N GLY A 320 4.24 -18.68 23.66
CA GLY A 320 4.46 -19.98 23.03
C GLY A 320 3.23 -20.43 22.23
N GLY A 321 3.26 -21.63 21.65
CA GLY A 321 2.09 -22.23 20.98
C GLY A 321 1.76 -21.74 19.56
N GLY A 322 2.58 -20.87 18.95
CA GLY A 322 2.44 -20.48 17.54
C GLY A 322 1.08 -19.87 17.20
N GLY A 323 0.39 -20.42 16.19
CA GLY A 323 -0.94 -19.96 15.75
C GLY A 323 -2.02 -20.09 16.82
N SER A 324 -2.02 -21.19 17.57
CA SER A 324 -3.05 -21.50 18.59
C SER A 324 -3.17 -20.44 19.69
N ARG A 325 -2.06 -19.76 20.02
CA ARG A 325 -2.05 -18.65 20.97
C ARG A 325 -2.94 -17.50 20.50
N TRP A 326 -2.83 -17.16 19.23
CA TRP A 326 -3.54 -16.04 18.62
C TRP A 326 -5.01 -16.35 18.39
N GLU A 327 -5.35 -17.61 18.11
CA GLU A 327 -6.74 -18.06 18.04
C GLU A 327 -7.44 -17.90 19.39
N LYS A 328 -6.83 -18.41 20.48
CA LYS A 328 -7.34 -18.22 21.84
C LYS A 328 -7.47 -16.74 22.20
N LEU A 329 -6.49 -15.94 21.81
CA LEU A 329 -6.52 -14.50 22.04
C LEU A 329 -7.70 -13.86 21.31
N ALA A 330 -7.91 -14.21 20.04
CA ALA A 330 -9.01 -13.68 19.25
C ALA A 330 -10.38 -14.09 19.82
N ASP A 331 -10.53 -15.33 20.28
CA ASP A 331 -11.76 -15.79 20.94
C ASP A 331 -12.03 -15.02 22.24
N SER A 332 -10.98 -14.68 22.99
CA SER A 332 -11.09 -13.86 24.21
C SER A 332 -11.40 -12.38 23.97
N LEU A 333 -11.32 -11.91 22.72
CA LEU A 333 -11.51 -10.51 22.31
C LEU A 333 -12.65 -10.35 21.28
N GLY A 334 -13.60 -11.29 21.24
CA GLY A 334 -14.67 -11.31 20.24
C GLY A 334 -15.62 -10.10 20.25
N ASP A 335 -15.64 -9.34 21.34
CA ASP A 335 -16.37 -8.08 21.57
C ASP A 335 -15.55 -6.82 21.21
N CYS A 336 -14.28 -6.99 20.84
CA CYS A 336 -13.41 -5.90 20.47
C CYS A 336 -13.38 -5.72 18.95
N PHE A 337 -13.44 -4.47 18.47
CA PHE A 337 -13.30 -4.19 17.04
C PHE A 337 -11.85 -3.83 16.65
N ALA A 338 -11.05 -3.39 17.61
CA ALA A 338 -9.66 -2.99 17.41
C ALA A 338 -8.76 -3.43 18.56
N LEU A 339 -7.47 -3.63 18.25
CA LEU A 339 -6.40 -3.87 19.20
C LEU A 339 -5.24 -2.90 18.94
N LEU A 340 -4.83 -2.14 19.96
CA LEU A 340 -3.69 -1.23 19.94
C LEU A 340 -2.44 -1.91 20.51
N THR A 341 -1.30 -1.82 19.81
CA THR A 341 -0.01 -2.37 20.27
C THR A 341 1.17 -1.63 19.63
N SER A 342 2.34 -1.60 20.28
CA SER A 342 3.52 -0.92 19.71
C SER A 342 4.09 -1.67 18.51
N SER A 343 3.87 -2.98 18.44
CA SER A 343 4.32 -3.82 17.34
C SER A 343 3.66 -5.20 17.37
N ALA A 344 3.44 -5.79 16.21
CA ALA A 344 2.94 -7.15 16.07
C ALA A 344 3.47 -7.82 14.79
N GLY A 345 3.77 -9.13 14.89
CA GLY A 345 4.16 -9.94 13.73
C GLY A 345 3.01 -10.16 12.73
N GLY A 346 3.32 -10.65 11.53
CA GLY A 346 2.30 -10.88 10.49
C GLY A 346 1.26 -11.95 10.85
N ASN A 347 1.67 -13.03 11.52
CA ASN A 347 0.76 -14.12 11.89
C ASN A 347 -0.35 -13.70 12.89
N PRO A 348 -0.06 -13.05 14.04
CA PRO A 348 -1.11 -12.57 14.93
C PRO A 348 -2.05 -11.56 14.25
N ARG A 349 -1.50 -10.64 13.44
CA ARG A 349 -2.33 -9.67 12.69
C ARG A 349 -3.31 -10.37 11.75
N LYS A 350 -2.87 -11.43 11.06
CA LYS A 350 -3.74 -12.24 10.18
C LYS A 350 -4.86 -12.93 10.95
N ILE A 351 -4.52 -13.63 12.03
CA ILE A 351 -5.51 -14.40 12.80
C ILE A 351 -6.56 -13.49 13.43
N LEU A 352 -6.13 -12.36 14.03
CA LEU A 352 -7.03 -11.38 14.63
C LEU A 352 -7.92 -10.71 13.57
N SER A 353 -7.35 -10.31 12.43
CA SER A 353 -8.11 -9.71 11.33
C SER A 353 -9.14 -10.66 10.74
N ASN A 354 -8.81 -11.96 10.59
CA ASN A 354 -9.77 -12.98 10.14
C ASN A 354 -10.93 -13.19 11.13
N ARG A 355 -10.72 -12.87 12.40
CA ARG A 355 -11.76 -12.83 13.43
C ARG A 355 -12.42 -11.46 13.52
N GLY A 356 -12.09 -10.51 12.65
CA GLY A 356 -12.65 -9.15 12.55
C GLY A 356 -12.15 -8.17 13.60
N ILE A 357 -10.95 -8.39 14.15
CA ILE A 357 -10.28 -7.49 15.09
C ILE A 357 -9.11 -6.83 14.35
N SER A 358 -9.18 -5.51 14.16
CA SER A 358 -8.13 -4.78 13.45
C SER A 358 -6.96 -4.43 14.38
N VAL A 359 -5.74 -4.77 13.98
CA VAL A 359 -4.53 -4.52 14.78
C VAL A 359 -3.84 -3.24 14.32
N ILE A 360 -3.85 -2.23 15.18
CA ILE A 360 -3.30 -0.89 14.91
C ILE A 360 -1.95 -0.78 15.63
N ILE A 361 -0.92 -0.43 14.85
CA ILE A 361 0.42 -0.23 15.39
C ILE A 361 0.62 1.24 15.73
N THR A 362 0.82 1.55 17.01
CA THR A 362 1.03 2.92 17.51
C THR A 362 1.86 2.91 18.79
N GLU A 363 2.58 4.01 19.04
CA GLU A 363 3.29 4.29 20.29
C GLU A 363 2.69 5.51 21.02
N ASP A 364 1.53 5.97 20.57
CA ASP A 364 0.86 7.15 21.12
C ASP A 364 0.15 6.84 22.46
N ASN A 365 -0.31 7.91 23.12
CA ASN A 365 -1.08 7.83 24.35
C ASN A 365 -2.43 7.10 24.15
N ILE A 366 -2.79 6.25 25.12
CA ILE A 366 -3.96 5.38 25.03
C ILE A 366 -5.27 6.18 24.93
N GLU A 367 -5.47 7.16 25.80
CA GLU A 367 -6.74 7.92 25.85
C GLU A 367 -7.01 8.63 24.53
N GLY A 368 -5.99 9.30 23.98
CA GLY A 368 -6.10 9.98 22.69
C GLY A 368 -6.41 9.03 21.54
N MET A 369 -5.77 7.86 21.49
CA MET A 369 -6.03 6.88 20.43
C MET A 369 -7.39 6.23 20.53
N VAL A 370 -7.82 5.89 21.75
CA VAL A 370 -9.13 5.31 21.99
C VAL A 370 -10.24 6.32 21.63
N ASP A 371 -10.09 7.59 22.01
CA ASP A 371 -11.03 8.65 21.65
C ASP A 371 -11.16 8.81 20.13
N VAL A 372 -10.03 8.83 19.41
CA VAL A 372 -9.99 8.89 17.94
C VAL A 372 -10.74 7.72 17.29
N LEU A 373 -10.65 6.50 17.86
CA LEU A 373 -11.37 5.34 17.34
C LEU A 373 -12.89 5.42 17.55
N TYR A 374 -13.35 6.09 18.61
CA TYR A 374 -14.78 6.36 18.82
C TYR A 374 -15.29 7.61 18.09
N GLY A 375 -14.41 8.35 17.41
CA GLY A 375 -14.75 9.54 16.63
C GLY A 375 -14.53 10.87 17.36
N GLY A 376 -13.91 10.85 18.53
CA GLY A 376 -13.42 12.04 19.23
C GLY A 376 -12.14 12.55 18.58
N GLY A 377 -12.23 13.68 17.86
CA GLY A 377 -11.05 14.39 17.36
C GLY A 377 -10.69 15.54 18.29
N LYS A 378 -9.38 15.79 18.49
CA LYS A 378 -8.90 17.09 19.00
C LYS A 378 -9.51 18.19 18.14
N LYS A 379 -10.39 19.02 18.71
CA LYS A 379 -10.63 20.37 18.19
C LYS A 379 -9.28 21.06 18.16
N SER A 380 -8.68 21.23 16.99
CA SER A 380 -7.53 22.12 16.87
C SER A 380 -8.02 23.48 17.35
N THR A 381 -7.37 24.00 18.38
CA THR A 381 -7.57 25.37 18.82
C THR A 381 -7.02 26.25 17.71
N CYS A 382 -7.88 26.72 16.81
CA CYS A 382 -7.63 27.95 16.06
C CYS A 382 -7.39 29.05 17.09
N LYS A 383 -6.12 29.34 17.38
CA LYS A 383 -5.75 30.59 18.03
C LYS A 383 -6.14 31.71 17.04
N LYS A 384 -6.97 32.62 17.53
CA LYS A 384 -7.35 33.86 16.85
C LYS A 384 -6.15 34.73 16.51
#